data_AF-A0A3B6A306-F1
#
_entry.id   AF-A0A3B6A306-F1
#
_cell.length_a   1.000
_cell.length_b   1.000
_cell.length_c   1.000
_cell.angle_alpha   90.00
_cell.angle_beta   90.00
_cell.angle_gamma   90.00
#
_symmetry.space_group_name_H-M   'P 1'
#
loop_
_entity.id
_entity.type
_entity.pdbx_description
1 polymer ?
#
loop_
_entity_poly.entity_id
_entity_poly.type
_entity_poly.pdbx_seq_one_letter_code
_entity_poly.pdbx_strand_id
1 'polypeptide(L)'
;MEDAAAAAVPGAHASASRRSDDRQVPLWSPGPREQQRSPDDLISHLPDDVLGAVVSLLPTKDGARTQVLSRRWRPLWRSSAAPLNLSIDRRFCAGDARKHAAVVSRILSDHPGPARQFSLRQAFPPGQIDRWLRAGSLARLQELEIAYTKVHGDVCHPMPPSALCFAPTLRAAKFGSCEFPELTAPSPKFPRLKQLTLCRVSISEDSLHGMLSGCIALESLSLDRNIGIGRLCISSPTVRRFSFSPHRDKQGIVTCQELLVQDVPRLERLILHDSHIGPATIRITGAPKLELLGLLSHGISTLKPGTTVLQKTIDVSLTTIMHKVKILVVDSIGPNLDAIVGLLKCFTFLERLYVISHPQEDMNNVRKYDPLDPIECLELHLKKVVLKNYDGNRTQVIHFAQFFVLNAKVLKEMEIGVVNRCNSKWMRFQRKRLQVQNRASRDAQIELKWDTKKSFKYHGFSEADPFDMSSC
;
A
#
# COMPACT_ATOMS: atom_id res chain seq x y z
N MET A 1 19.77 63.94 17.86
CA MET A 1 21.02 64.71 17.70
C MET A 1 21.53 64.35 16.33
N GLU A 2 21.16 65.03 15.25
CA GLU A 2 20.93 66.47 15.10
C GLU A 2 19.47 66.91 14.95
N ASP A 3 19.27 68.11 15.47
CA ASP A 3 18.21 69.12 15.37
C ASP A 3 17.91 69.56 13.91
N ALA A 4 16.83 70.27 13.55
CA ALA A 4 15.67 70.81 14.25
C ALA A 4 14.69 71.42 13.22
N ALA A 5 13.43 71.55 13.66
CA ALA A 5 12.51 72.71 13.54
C ALA A 5 12.06 73.17 12.13
N ALA A 6 10.84 73.65 11.88
CA ALA A 6 9.56 73.86 12.57
C ALA A 6 8.54 74.15 11.42
N ALA A 7 7.23 74.34 11.53
CA ALA A 7 6.33 74.74 12.60
C ALA A 7 4.86 74.49 12.15
N ALA A 8 3.98 74.36 13.14
CA ALA A 8 2.60 74.89 13.22
C ALA A 8 1.48 74.38 12.28
N VAL A 9 0.66 73.49 12.87
CA VAL A 9 -0.81 73.27 12.74
C VAL A 9 -1.56 74.56 13.22
N PRO A 10 -2.92 74.78 13.18
CA PRO A 10 -4.02 73.81 13.04
C PRO A 10 -5.40 74.25 12.44
N GLY A 11 -6.27 73.26 12.23
CA GLY A 11 -7.76 73.36 12.39
C GLY A 11 -8.51 74.09 11.27
N ALA A 12 -9.82 73.93 11.05
CA ALA A 12 -10.89 73.10 11.58
C ALA A 12 -12.11 73.29 10.63
N HIS A 13 -13.14 72.44 10.76
CA HIS A 13 -14.53 72.64 10.26
C HIS A 13 -14.73 72.65 8.72
N ALA A 14 -15.85 72.22 8.12
CA ALA A 14 -17.05 71.51 8.52
C ALA A 14 -17.80 71.10 7.23
N SER A 15 -18.74 70.16 7.40
CA SER A 15 -20.06 70.11 6.73
C SER A 15 -20.19 70.15 5.19
N ALA A 16 -20.68 69.01 4.68
CA ALA A 16 -21.89 68.86 3.85
C ALA A 16 -22.04 69.71 2.57
N SER A 17 -22.18 69.02 1.43
CA SER A 17 -23.09 69.46 0.37
C SER A 17 -23.62 68.27 -0.43
N ARG A 18 -24.94 68.10 -0.33
CA ARG A 18 -25.81 67.29 -1.18
C ARG A 18 -25.91 67.91 -2.57
N ARG A 19 -26.03 67.07 -3.61
CA ARG A 19 -26.89 67.26 -4.80
C ARG A 19 -27.29 65.83 -5.26
N SER A 20 -28.54 65.37 -5.07
CA SER A 20 -29.74 65.58 -5.92
C SER A 20 -29.45 65.24 -7.38
N ASP A 21 -30.18 64.43 -8.14
CA ASP A 21 -31.51 63.79 -8.11
C ASP A 21 -31.39 62.71 -9.23
N ASP A 22 -32.11 61.59 -9.29
CA ASP A 22 -33.48 61.57 -9.81
C ASP A 22 -34.04 60.12 -9.76
N ARG A 23 -35.28 60.02 -9.26
CA ARG A 23 -36.44 59.26 -9.79
C ARG A 23 -36.38 57.72 -9.92
N GLN A 24 -37.12 57.05 -9.01
CA GLN A 24 -38.38 56.27 -9.24
C GLN A 24 -38.12 54.79 -9.64
N VAL A 25 -38.66 53.69 -9.09
CA VAL A 25 -39.84 53.22 -8.29
C VAL A 25 -39.45 51.77 -7.83
N PRO A 26 -40.22 50.89 -7.13
CA PRO A 26 -41.29 50.98 -6.13
C PRO A 26 -40.95 50.35 -4.76
N LEU A 27 -41.88 50.57 -3.82
CA LEU A 27 -41.99 50.03 -2.46
C LEU A 27 -42.03 48.49 -2.45
N TRP A 28 -40.88 47.82 -2.22
CA TRP A 28 -40.82 46.39 -1.91
C TRP A 28 -40.74 46.21 -0.40
N SER A 29 -41.84 45.76 0.21
CA SER A 29 -41.87 45.29 1.59
C SER A 29 -40.90 44.13 1.75
N PRO A 30 -39.90 44.16 2.66
CA PRO A 30 -39.14 42.97 2.95
C PRO A 30 -40.10 41.99 3.63
N GLY A 31 -40.41 40.89 2.94
CA GLY A 31 -41.01 39.71 3.57
C GLY A 31 -40.15 39.27 4.77
N PRO A 32 -40.70 38.42 5.66
CA PRO A 32 -39.97 37.94 6.81
C PRO A 32 -38.62 37.42 6.31
N ARG A 33 -37.52 37.97 6.86
CA ARG A 33 -36.18 37.50 6.59
C ARG A 33 -36.23 35.98 6.74
N GLU A 34 -36.22 35.26 5.61
CA GLU A 34 -35.77 33.89 5.60
C GLU A 34 -34.38 33.97 6.20
N GLN A 35 -34.30 33.62 7.48
CA GLN A 35 -33.07 33.25 8.10
C GLN A 35 -32.54 32.17 7.18
N GLN A 36 -31.59 32.53 6.32
CA GLN A 36 -30.69 31.59 5.69
C GLN A 36 -30.13 30.79 6.86
N ARG A 37 -30.75 29.63 7.13
CA ARG A 37 -30.25 28.66 8.08
C ARG A 37 -28.83 28.41 7.62
N SER A 38 -27.88 28.87 8.43
CA SER A 38 -26.51 28.37 8.38
C SER A 38 -26.59 26.86 8.18
N PRO A 39 -25.78 26.25 7.30
CA PRO A 39 -25.78 24.79 7.18
C PRO A 39 -25.64 24.24 8.60
N ASP A 40 -26.70 23.58 9.08
CA ASP A 40 -26.80 23.19 10.48
C ASP A 40 -25.51 22.48 10.86
N ASP A 41 -24.84 22.92 11.94
CA ASP A 41 -23.62 22.28 12.42
C ASP A 41 -23.99 20.94 13.05
N LEU A 42 -24.25 19.95 12.19
CA LEU A 42 -24.66 18.61 12.56
C LEU A 42 -23.60 17.89 13.40
N ILE A 43 -22.32 18.27 13.23
CA ILE A 43 -21.21 17.67 13.98
C ILE A 43 -21.28 18.12 15.44
N SER A 44 -21.56 19.40 15.70
CA SER A 44 -21.72 19.90 17.07
C SER A 44 -22.93 19.33 17.81
N HIS A 45 -23.87 18.67 17.12
CA HIS A 45 -25.03 18.00 17.72
C HIS A 45 -24.77 16.53 18.08
N LEU A 46 -23.67 15.93 17.61
CA LEU A 46 -23.36 14.54 17.91
C LEU A 46 -23.05 14.35 19.41
N PRO A 47 -23.42 13.22 20.03
CA PRO A 47 -23.02 12.84 21.38
C PRO A 47 -21.49 12.79 21.60
N ASP A 48 -21.03 13.03 22.84
CA ASP A 48 -19.59 13.12 23.17
C ASP A 48 -18.82 11.82 22.94
N ASP A 49 -19.47 10.67 23.07
CA ASP A 49 -18.94 9.34 22.75
C ASP A 49 -18.68 9.19 21.23
N VAL A 50 -19.58 9.68 20.39
CA VAL A 50 -19.39 9.69 18.93
C VAL A 50 -18.28 10.67 18.55
N LEU A 51 -18.24 11.85 19.15
CA LEU A 51 -17.16 12.81 18.92
C LEU A 51 -15.81 12.25 19.39
N GLY A 52 -15.77 11.56 20.54
CA GLY A 52 -14.60 10.83 21.04
C GLY A 52 -14.16 9.73 20.07
N ALA A 53 -15.10 8.99 19.48
CA ALA A 53 -14.81 7.99 18.46
C ALA A 53 -14.20 8.64 17.19
N VAL A 54 -14.75 9.76 16.72
CA VAL A 54 -14.19 10.52 15.58
C VAL A 54 -12.76 10.98 15.89
N VAL A 55 -12.55 11.56 17.06
CA VAL A 55 -11.24 12.01 17.53
C VAL A 55 -10.24 10.84 17.60
N SER A 56 -10.70 9.65 18.00
CA SER A 56 -9.92 8.41 18.02
C SER A 56 -9.64 7.78 16.64
N LEU A 57 -10.08 8.41 15.55
CA LEU A 57 -9.69 8.03 14.19
C LEU A 57 -8.67 9.00 13.60
N LEU A 58 -8.43 10.13 14.24
CA LEU A 58 -7.48 11.13 13.78
C LEU A 58 -6.04 10.80 14.23
N PRO A 59 -5.03 11.19 13.43
CA PRO A 59 -3.64 11.19 13.88
C PRO A 59 -3.48 12.05 15.13
N THR A 60 -2.54 11.70 16.01
CA THR A 60 -2.32 12.33 17.32
C THR A 60 -2.32 13.86 17.28
N LYS A 61 -1.63 14.45 16.30
CA LYS A 61 -1.53 15.90 16.14
C LYS A 61 -2.88 16.52 15.78
N ASP A 62 -3.62 15.90 14.88
CA ASP A 62 -4.91 16.42 14.41
C ASP A 62 -5.99 16.21 15.47
N GLY A 63 -5.97 15.06 16.15
CA GLY A 63 -6.77 14.81 17.35
C GLY A 63 -6.55 15.87 18.43
N ALA A 64 -5.30 16.20 18.76
CA ALA A 64 -5.00 17.29 19.69
C ALA A 64 -5.43 18.68 19.16
N ARG A 65 -5.37 18.92 17.84
CA ARG A 65 -5.82 20.19 17.24
C ARG A 65 -7.33 20.38 17.28
N THR A 66 -8.12 19.30 17.39
CA THR A 66 -9.58 19.42 17.53
C THR A 66 -10.00 20.23 18.75
N GLN A 67 -9.14 20.35 19.77
CA GLN A 67 -9.37 21.17 20.96
C GLN A 67 -9.59 22.67 20.64
N VAL A 68 -9.17 23.13 19.46
CA VAL A 68 -9.35 24.52 19.01
C VAL A 68 -10.73 24.76 18.40
N LEU A 69 -11.47 23.71 18.00
CA LEU A 69 -12.75 23.83 17.31
C LEU A 69 -13.85 24.46 18.19
N SER A 70 -14.01 23.99 19.42
CA SER A 70 -14.92 24.60 20.39
C SER A 70 -14.58 24.19 21.83
N ARG A 71 -15.23 24.81 22.82
CA ARG A 71 -15.06 24.45 24.24
C ARG A 71 -15.39 22.98 24.51
N ARG A 72 -16.36 22.42 23.78
CA ARG A 72 -16.81 21.03 23.92
C ARG A 72 -15.74 20.01 23.48
N TRP A 73 -14.89 20.36 22.51
CA TRP A 73 -13.85 19.46 21.98
C TRP A 73 -12.56 19.45 22.81
N ARG A 74 -12.34 20.46 23.65
CA ARG A 74 -11.14 20.55 24.51
C ARG A 74 -10.92 19.30 25.38
N PRO A 75 -11.91 18.80 26.14
CA PRO A 75 -11.72 17.61 26.96
C PRO A 75 -11.71 16.30 26.17
N LEU A 76 -12.27 16.25 24.95
CA LEU A 76 -12.48 14.98 24.23
C LEU A 76 -11.18 14.23 23.95
N TRP A 77 -10.12 14.93 23.52
CA TRP A 77 -8.81 14.32 23.30
C TRP A 77 -8.17 13.74 24.57
N ARG A 78 -8.54 14.24 25.75
CA ARG A 78 -8.04 13.75 27.05
C ARG A 78 -9.11 12.96 27.82
N SER A 79 -10.20 12.59 27.17
CA SER A 79 -11.29 11.85 27.82
C SER A 79 -10.99 10.36 27.81
N SER A 80 -11.46 9.65 28.83
CA SER A 80 -11.43 8.18 28.84
C SER A 80 -12.25 7.55 27.71
N ALA A 81 -13.20 8.31 27.15
CA ALA A 81 -14.06 7.89 26.04
C ALA A 81 -13.34 7.86 24.68
N ALA A 82 -12.20 8.57 24.54
CA ALA A 82 -11.41 8.58 23.31
C ALA A 82 -10.12 7.76 23.53
N PRO A 83 -9.99 6.56 22.95
CA PRO A 83 -8.75 5.82 23.08
C PRO A 83 -7.60 6.57 22.40
N LEU A 84 -6.44 6.62 23.06
CA LEU A 84 -5.26 7.32 22.56
C LEU A 84 -4.70 6.60 21.32
N ASN A 85 -4.53 7.34 20.23
CA ASN A 85 -3.69 6.93 19.11
C ASN A 85 -2.45 7.80 19.10
N LEU A 86 -1.30 7.21 19.42
CA LEU A 86 -0.03 7.91 19.50
C LEU A 86 0.88 7.49 18.35
N SER A 87 1.20 8.44 17.45
CA SER A 87 2.13 8.25 16.34
C SER A 87 3.31 9.20 16.48
N ILE A 88 4.51 8.63 16.61
CA ILE A 88 5.78 9.32 16.79
C ILE A 88 6.60 9.09 15.51
N ASP A 89 6.56 10.05 14.60
CA ASP A 89 7.28 10.01 13.34
C ASP A 89 8.35 11.12 13.25
N ARG A 90 9.07 11.19 12.11
CA ARG A 90 10.05 12.25 11.86
C ARG A 90 9.47 13.66 11.96
N ARG A 91 8.19 13.85 11.64
CA ARG A 91 7.52 15.15 11.70
C ARG A 91 7.22 15.54 13.14
N PHE A 92 6.90 14.57 13.99
CA PHE A 92 6.78 14.74 15.43
C PHE A 92 8.12 15.13 16.05
N CYS A 93 9.21 14.53 15.58
CA CYS A 93 10.54 14.71 16.16
C CYS A 93 11.39 15.84 15.53
N ALA A 94 10.80 16.80 14.83
CA ALA A 94 11.55 17.91 14.22
C ALA A 94 12.14 18.83 15.31
N GLY A 95 13.42 18.64 15.64
CA GLY A 95 14.12 19.39 16.70
C GLY A 95 14.80 18.48 17.73
N ASP A 96 14.82 18.90 18.99
CA ASP A 96 15.53 18.21 20.08
C ASP A 96 14.82 16.89 20.47
N ALA A 97 15.45 15.75 20.18
CA ALA A 97 14.95 14.41 20.50
C ALA A 97 14.65 14.21 21.99
N ARG A 98 15.38 14.86 22.91
CA ARG A 98 15.13 14.74 24.36
C ARG A 98 13.82 15.41 24.76
N LYS A 99 13.51 16.57 24.17
CA LYS A 99 12.24 17.27 24.41
C LYS A 99 11.07 16.43 23.90
N HIS A 100 11.18 15.85 22.70
CA HIS A 100 10.15 14.97 22.17
C HIS A 100 9.94 13.72 23.03
N ALA A 101 11.02 13.11 23.54
CA ALA A 101 10.91 11.99 24.46
C ALA A 101 10.17 12.36 25.76
N ALA A 102 10.44 13.55 26.32
CA ALA A 102 9.73 14.05 27.50
C ALA A 102 8.24 14.28 27.21
N VAL A 103 7.90 14.82 26.05
CA VAL A 103 6.51 15.02 25.61
C VAL A 103 5.77 13.69 25.49
N VAL A 104 6.37 12.68 24.84
CA VAL A 104 5.77 11.34 24.72
C VAL A 104 5.53 10.73 26.10
N SER A 105 6.52 10.82 26.99
CA SER A 105 6.40 10.32 28.36
C SER A 105 5.25 11.00 29.10
N ARG A 106 5.12 12.32 28.95
CA ARG A 106 4.01 13.09 29.54
C ARG A 106 2.66 12.69 28.97
N ILE A 107 2.54 12.51 27.65
CA ILE A 107 1.28 12.05 27.02
C ILE A 107 0.88 10.69 27.57
N LEU A 108 1.81 9.75 27.67
CA LEU A 108 1.52 8.40 28.17
C LEU A 108 1.15 8.36 29.65
N SER A 109 1.68 9.29 30.46
CA SER A 109 1.36 9.42 31.88
C SER A 109 0.05 10.18 32.14
N ASP A 110 -0.20 11.27 31.41
CA ASP A 110 -1.31 12.19 31.67
C ASP A 110 -2.63 11.72 31.01
N HIS A 111 -2.58 10.78 30.06
CA HIS A 111 -3.77 10.32 29.36
C HIS A 111 -4.58 9.33 30.22
N PRO A 112 -5.85 9.64 30.57
CA PRO A 112 -6.63 8.81 31.47
C PRO A 112 -7.25 7.57 30.79
N GLY A 113 -7.39 7.58 29.46
CA GLY A 113 -7.94 6.47 28.68
C GLY A 113 -6.88 5.48 28.18
N PRO A 114 -7.27 4.23 27.84
CA PRO A 114 -6.37 3.27 27.22
C PRO A 114 -5.98 3.72 25.81
N ALA A 115 -4.75 3.43 25.40
CA ALA A 115 -4.30 3.59 24.04
C ALA A 115 -4.77 2.41 23.19
N ARG A 116 -5.28 2.73 22.00
CA ARG A 116 -5.62 1.73 20.98
C ARG A 116 -4.43 1.47 20.06
N GLN A 117 -3.72 2.53 19.66
CA GLN A 117 -2.63 2.47 18.69
C GLN A 117 -1.37 3.19 19.21
N PHE A 118 -0.23 2.55 19.00
CA PHE A 118 1.09 3.11 19.28
C PHE A 118 2.00 2.85 18.08
N SER A 119 2.43 3.91 17.41
CA SER A 119 3.32 3.86 16.26
C SER A 119 4.58 4.66 16.55
N LEU A 120 5.73 3.99 16.48
CA LEU A 120 7.05 4.56 16.65
C LEU A 120 7.84 4.37 15.35
N ARG A 121 8.06 5.46 14.61
CA ARG A 121 8.80 5.45 13.34
C ARG A 121 10.15 6.16 13.42
N GLN A 122 10.68 6.34 14.62
CA GLN A 122 11.88 7.11 14.90
C GLN A 122 12.75 6.35 15.91
N ALA A 123 14.07 6.47 15.78
CA ALA A 123 15.00 5.88 16.73
C ALA A 123 15.04 6.69 18.04
N PHE A 124 14.84 5.98 19.15
CA PHE A 124 15.09 6.44 20.52
C PHE A 124 15.96 5.41 21.24
N PRO A 125 16.63 5.77 22.34
CA PRO A 125 17.35 4.79 23.14
C PRO A 125 16.43 3.62 23.56
N PRO A 126 16.86 2.35 23.43
CA PRO A 126 16.01 1.18 23.71
C PRO A 126 15.33 1.22 25.09
N GLY A 127 16.08 1.60 26.14
CA GLY A 127 15.53 1.71 27.49
C GLY A 127 14.42 2.77 27.64
N GLN A 128 14.42 3.80 26.79
CA GLN A 128 13.35 4.79 26.76
C GLN A 128 12.09 4.21 26.10
N ILE A 129 12.25 3.44 25.04
CA ILE A 129 11.14 2.77 24.35
C ILE A 129 10.52 1.72 25.27
N ASP A 130 11.33 0.90 25.94
CA ASP A 130 10.85 -0.06 26.93
C ASP A 130 10.04 0.60 28.06
N ARG A 131 10.49 1.77 28.55
CA ARG A 131 9.75 2.55 29.55
C ARG A 131 8.37 2.97 29.03
N TRP A 132 8.27 3.41 27.77
CA TRP A 132 6.97 3.76 27.16
C TRP A 132 6.07 2.54 26.99
N LEU A 133 6.62 1.42 26.52
CA LEU A 133 5.87 0.19 26.33
C LEU A 133 5.35 -0.39 27.66
N ARG A 134 5.95 -0.03 28.79
CA ARG A 134 5.45 -0.43 30.12
C ARG A 134 4.44 0.55 30.72
N ALA A 135 4.10 1.64 30.03
CA ALA A 135 3.09 2.58 30.50
C ALA A 135 1.71 1.89 30.59
N GLY A 136 1.01 2.09 31.71
CA GLY A 136 -0.31 1.49 31.93
C GLY A 136 -1.35 1.92 30.89
N SER A 137 -1.20 3.11 30.30
CA SER A 137 -2.04 3.57 29.19
C SER A 137 -1.97 2.65 27.97
N LEU A 138 -0.88 1.93 27.74
CA LEU A 138 -0.73 0.99 26.62
C LEU A 138 -1.23 -0.43 26.91
N ALA A 139 -1.68 -0.75 28.14
CA ALA A 139 -1.97 -2.14 28.54
C ALA A 139 -3.01 -2.88 27.66
N ARG A 140 -3.88 -2.17 26.95
CA ARG A 140 -4.92 -2.73 26.06
C ARG A 140 -4.67 -2.45 24.58
N LEU A 141 -3.40 -2.26 24.20
CA LEU A 141 -3.00 -1.91 22.85
C LEU A 141 -3.49 -2.94 21.83
N GLN A 142 -4.11 -2.45 20.74
CA GLN A 142 -4.59 -3.28 19.65
C GLN A 142 -3.70 -3.18 18.40
N GLU A 143 -3.02 -2.04 18.23
CA GLU A 143 -2.20 -1.78 17.06
C GLU A 143 -0.82 -1.27 17.49
N LEU A 144 0.22 -2.01 17.13
CA LEU A 144 1.61 -1.68 17.46
C LEU A 144 2.44 -1.57 16.19
N GLU A 145 3.12 -0.45 16.02
CA GLU A 145 4.14 -0.27 14.99
C GLU A 145 5.45 0.18 15.63
N ILE A 146 6.53 -0.57 15.42
CA ILE A 146 7.89 -0.18 15.78
C ILE A 146 8.75 -0.32 14.52
N ALA A 147 9.09 0.81 13.91
CA ALA A 147 9.87 0.86 12.68
C ALA A 147 11.01 1.87 12.82
N TYR A 148 12.24 1.40 12.89
CA TYR A 148 13.37 2.31 13.01
C TYR A 148 13.75 2.90 11.65
N THR A 149 13.88 4.22 11.57
CA THR A 149 14.48 4.83 10.38
C THR A 149 15.98 4.64 10.43
N LYS A 150 16.60 4.11 9.37
CA LYS A 150 18.07 4.06 9.26
C LYS A 150 18.66 5.45 9.53
N VAL A 151 19.33 5.61 10.67
CA VAL A 151 20.28 6.70 10.93
C VAL A 151 21.61 6.21 10.37
N HIS A 152 22.42 7.10 9.80
CA HIS A 152 23.65 6.75 9.08
C HIS A 152 24.49 5.71 9.85
N GLY A 153 24.69 4.53 9.25
CA GLY A 153 25.31 3.36 9.89
C GLY A 153 24.42 2.11 9.76
N ASP A 154 25.04 0.96 9.52
CA ASP A 154 24.38 -0.33 9.25
C ASP A 154 23.83 -1.02 10.52
N VAL A 155 23.66 -0.27 11.62
CA VAL A 155 23.31 -0.81 12.94
C VAL A 155 21.82 -1.09 13.00
N CYS A 156 21.44 -2.36 13.05
CA CYS A 156 20.08 -2.77 13.39
C CYS A 156 19.83 -2.55 14.89
N HIS A 157 18.68 -1.98 15.24
CA HIS A 157 18.30 -1.82 16.64
C HIS A 157 17.56 -3.06 17.13
N PRO A 158 17.87 -3.57 18.34
CA PRO A 158 17.09 -4.66 18.91
C PRO A 158 15.64 -4.23 19.10
N MET A 159 14.71 -5.13 18.79
CA MET A 159 13.32 -4.92 19.12
C MET A 159 13.16 -4.95 20.65
N PRO A 160 12.47 -3.99 21.27
CA PRO A 160 12.33 -3.96 22.72
C PRO A 160 11.52 -5.19 23.18
N PRO A 161 12.01 -6.01 24.14
CA PRO A 161 11.29 -7.20 24.60
C PRO A 161 9.89 -6.87 25.12
N SER A 162 9.70 -5.66 25.68
CA SER A 162 8.42 -5.17 26.19
C SER A 162 7.33 -5.09 25.10
N ALA A 163 7.71 -5.06 23.82
CA ALA A 163 6.76 -5.08 22.70
C ALA A 163 5.97 -6.40 22.63
N LEU A 164 6.55 -7.50 23.10
CA LEU A 164 5.91 -8.82 23.10
C LEU A 164 4.84 -8.96 24.19
N CYS A 165 4.85 -8.10 25.22
CA CYS A 165 3.85 -8.12 26.29
C CYS A 165 2.42 -7.89 25.78
N PHE A 166 2.25 -7.27 24.61
CA PHE A 166 0.95 -6.99 24.01
C PHE A 166 0.41 -8.14 23.14
N ALA A 167 1.13 -9.25 23.01
CA ALA A 167 0.73 -10.37 22.15
C ALA A 167 -0.73 -10.84 22.33
N PRO A 168 -1.32 -10.90 23.55
CA PRO A 168 -2.71 -11.31 23.73
C PRO A 168 -3.76 -10.30 23.22
N THR A 169 -3.42 -9.01 23.12
CA THR A 169 -4.36 -7.93 22.79
C THR A 169 -4.23 -7.44 21.35
N LEU A 170 -3.05 -7.60 20.74
CA LEU A 170 -2.77 -7.07 19.41
C LEU A 170 -3.65 -7.70 18.32
N ARG A 171 -4.15 -6.82 17.46
CA ARG A 171 -4.89 -7.11 16.23
C ARG A 171 -4.08 -6.76 14.98
N ALA A 172 -3.21 -5.76 15.07
CA ALA A 172 -2.25 -5.44 14.01
C ALA A 172 -0.87 -5.16 14.59
N ALA A 173 0.17 -5.72 13.98
CA ALA A 173 1.55 -5.53 14.39
C ALA A 173 2.43 -5.24 13.17
N LYS A 174 3.29 -4.23 13.28
CA LYS A 174 4.26 -3.88 12.26
C LYS A 174 5.63 -3.64 12.86
N PHE A 175 6.61 -4.45 12.47
CA PHE A 175 7.99 -4.34 12.91
C PHE A 175 8.89 -4.03 11.71
N GLY A 176 9.81 -3.08 11.89
CA GLY A 176 10.60 -2.54 10.79
C GLY A 176 12.03 -2.21 11.17
N SER A 177 13.00 -2.65 10.35
CA SER A 177 14.42 -2.32 10.50
C SER A 177 14.96 -2.59 11.90
N CYS A 178 14.62 -3.75 12.46
CA CYS A 178 14.99 -4.17 13.82
C CYS A 178 15.47 -5.62 13.86
N GLU A 179 16.18 -5.98 14.94
CA GLU A 179 16.50 -7.37 15.25
C GLU A 179 15.39 -7.96 16.11
N PHE A 180 14.74 -9.01 15.62
CA PHE A 180 13.68 -9.70 16.33
C PHE A 180 14.30 -10.62 17.39
N PRO A 181 13.81 -10.63 18.63
CA PRO A 181 14.35 -11.48 19.68
C PRO A 181 14.11 -12.95 19.32
N GLU A 182 15.07 -13.80 19.67
CA GLU A 182 14.86 -15.24 19.58
C GLU A 182 13.75 -15.65 20.54
N LEU A 183 12.71 -16.31 20.00
CA LEU A 183 11.59 -16.76 20.80
C LEU A 183 11.95 -18.10 21.44
N THR A 184 12.62 -18.08 22.60
CA THR A 184 12.81 -19.28 23.42
C THR A 184 11.45 -19.80 23.90
N ALA A 185 11.30 -21.12 24.01
CA ALA A 185 10.04 -21.72 24.43
C ALA A 185 9.75 -21.38 25.91
N PRO A 186 8.51 -21.01 26.29
CA PRO A 186 7.31 -20.89 25.45
C PRO A 186 7.24 -19.56 24.68
N SER A 187 7.08 -19.65 23.35
CA SER A 187 6.96 -18.48 22.48
C SER A 187 5.65 -17.70 22.72
N PRO A 188 5.68 -16.36 22.67
CA PRO A 188 4.47 -15.54 22.82
C PRO A 188 3.47 -15.85 21.71
N LYS A 189 2.22 -16.13 22.10
CA LYS A 189 1.13 -16.39 21.17
C LYS A 189 0.35 -15.11 20.91
N PHE A 190 -0.02 -14.91 19.65
CA PHE A 190 -0.74 -13.73 19.17
C PHE A 190 -2.15 -14.11 18.70
N PRO A 191 -3.04 -14.55 19.60
CA PRO A 191 -4.30 -15.21 19.22
C PRO A 191 -5.29 -14.29 18.50
N ARG A 192 -5.19 -12.97 18.70
CA ARG A 192 -6.09 -11.96 18.13
C ARG A 192 -5.52 -11.22 16.93
N LEU A 193 -4.28 -11.54 16.54
CA LEU A 193 -3.56 -10.81 15.51
C LEU A 193 -4.14 -11.15 14.14
N LYS A 194 -4.67 -10.13 13.47
CA LYS A 194 -5.24 -10.20 12.13
C LYS A 194 -4.25 -9.76 11.05
N GLN A 195 -3.35 -8.85 11.38
CA GLN A 195 -2.40 -8.28 10.43
C GLN A 195 -0.99 -8.27 11.00
N LEU A 196 -0.03 -8.82 10.26
CA LEU A 196 1.38 -8.82 10.61
C LEU A 196 2.21 -8.29 9.44
N THR A 197 3.06 -7.30 9.70
CA THR A 197 4.02 -6.79 8.73
C THR A 197 5.43 -6.79 9.32
N LEU A 198 6.35 -7.53 8.72
CA LEU A 198 7.77 -7.50 9.03
C LEU A 198 8.51 -6.90 7.83
N CYS A 199 9.22 -5.80 8.01
CA CYS A 199 9.95 -5.11 6.95
C CYS A 199 11.42 -4.90 7.36
N ARG A 200 12.36 -5.55 6.66
CA ARG A 200 13.80 -5.48 6.94
C ARG A 200 14.12 -5.86 8.39
N VAL A 201 13.42 -6.88 8.90
CA VAL A 201 13.63 -7.43 10.23
C VAL A 201 14.63 -8.58 10.14
N SER A 202 15.60 -8.62 11.05
CA SER A 202 16.46 -9.80 11.24
C SER A 202 15.74 -10.79 12.14
N ILE A 203 15.39 -11.97 11.63
CA ILE A 203 14.60 -12.98 12.35
C ILE A 203 15.00 -14.38 11.87
N SER A 204 15.16 -15.33 12.80
CA SER A 204 15.39 -16.73 12.46
C SER A 204 14.11 -17.40 11.95
N GLU A 205 14.27 -18.45 11.13
CA GLU A 205 13.16 -19.25 10.62
C GLU A 205 12.30 -19.81 11.77
N ASP A 206 12.93 -20.38 12.80
CA ASP A 206 12.25 -20.94 13.96
C ASP A 206 11.43 -19.89 14.72
N SER A 207 11.97 -18.68 14.90
CA SER A 207 11.24 -17.60 15.58
C SER A 207 10.03 -17.12 14.77
N LEU A 208 10.18 -17.03 13.44
CA LEU A 208 9.07 -16.68 12.55
C LEU A 208 7.99 -17.77 12.58
N HIS A 209 8.38 -19.04 12.48
CA HIS A 209 7.47 -20.18 12.56
C HIS A 209 6.76 -20.26 13.91
N GLY A 210 7.49 -20.12 15.02
CA GLY A 210 6.95 -20.08 16.37
C GLY A 210 5.91 -18.96 16.53
N MET A 211 6.22 -17.76 16.04
CA MET A 211 5.28 -16.64 16.06
C MET A 211 4.02 -16.93 15.23
N LEU A 212 4.18 -17.38 13.98
CA LEU A 212 3.06 -17.65 13.08
C LEU A 212 2.16 -18.79 13.59
N SER A 213 2.72 -19.80 14.24
CA SER A 213 1.96 -20.92 14.83
C SER A 213 0.99 -20.45 15.93
N GLY A 214 1.32 -19.37 16.64
CA GLY A 214 0.47 -18.76 17.66
C GLY A 214 -0.58 -17.80 17.11
N CYS A 215 -0.57 -17.51 15.80
CA CYS A 215 -1.45 -16.54 15.16
C CYS A 215 -2.69 -17.20 14.53
N ILE A 216 -3.66 -17.56 15.36
CA ILE A 216 -4.87 -18.30 14.91
C ILE A 216 -5.92 -17.44 14.17
N ALA A 217 -5.77 -16.11 14.16
CA ALA A 217 -6.71 -15.17 13.55
C ALA A 217 -6.08 -14.35 12.41
N LEU A 218 -4.88 -14.73 11.94
CA LEU A 218 -4.11 -13.96 10.99
C LEU A 218 -4.76 -13.99 9.61
N GLU A 219 -5.17 -12.82 9.13
CA GLU A 219 -5.80 -12.64 7.81
C GLU A 219 -4.80 -12.08 6.80
N SER A 220 -3.81 -11.30 7.25
CA SER A 220 -2.88 -10.57 6.39
C SER A 220 -1.44 -10.68 6.89
N LEU A 221 -0.55 -11.21 6.05
CA LEU A 221 0.87 -11.38 6.34
C LEU A 221 1.71 -10.66 5.29
N SER A 222 2.61 -9.78 5.71
CA SER A 222 3.57 -9.12 4.82
C SER A 222 4.99 -9.29 5.33
N LEU A 223 5.85 -9.86 4.50
CA LEU A 223 7.27 -10.07 4.78
C LEU A 223 8.11 -9.35 3.72
N ASP A 224 8.66 -8.18 4.02
CA ASP A 224 9.42 -7.36 3.07
C ASP A 224 10.91 -7.32 3.44
N ARG A 225 11.78 -7.95 2.64
CA ARG A 225 13.25 -7.87 2.74
C ARG A 225 13.81 -8.25 4.12
N ASN A 226 13.20 -9.24 4.77
CA ASN A 226 13.65 -9.76 6.07
C ASN A 226 14.92 -10.63 5.93
N ILE A 227 15.79 -10.55 6.93
CA ILE A 227 17.13 -11.17 6.96
C ILE A 227 17.06 -12.43 7.83
N GLY A 228 17.80 -13.48 7.46
CA GLY A 228 17.90 -14.72 8.25
C GLY A 228 16.94 -15.84 7.82
N ILE A 229 16.26 -15.67 6.68
CA ILE A 229 15.31 -16.65 6.13
C ILE A 229 15.88 -17.22 4.82
N GLY A 230 16.35 -18.46 4.85
CA GLY A 230 16.82 -19.21 3.68
C GLY A 230 15.68 -19.97 2.99
N ARG A 231 14.80 -20.61 3.77
CA ARG A 231 13.61 -21.32 3.31
C ARG A 231 12.40 -20.87 4.09
N LEU A 232 11.40 -20.34 3.38
CA LEU A 232 10.18 -19.86 4.00
C LEU A 232 9.03 -20.84 3.75
N CYS A 233 8.53 -21.46 4.82
CA CYS A 233 7.31 -22.27 4.76
C CYS A 233 6.15 -21.56 5.47
N ILE A 234 5.05 -21.35 4.76
CA ILE A 234 3.83 -20.74 5.29
C ILE A 234 2.73 -21.78 5.25
N SER A 235 2.25 -22.15 6.45
CA SER A 235 1.04 -22.93 6.64
C SER A 235 0.14 -22.21 7.63
N SER A 236 -1.08 -21.87 7.20
CA SER A 236 -2.04 -21.16 8.04
C SER A 236 -3.47 -21.35 7.53
N PRO A 237 -4.41 -21.74 8.40
CA PRO A 237 -5.81 -21.92 8.00
C PRO A 237 -6.56 -20.60 7.79
N THR A 238 -6.02 -19.46 8.23
CA THR A 238 -6.74 -18.17 8.26
C THR A 238 -6.24 -17.12 7.29
N VAL A 239 -4.97 -17.22 6.85
CA VAL A 239 -4.35 -16.19 5.99
C VAL A 239 -5.10 -16.09 4.68
N ARG A 240 -5.54 -14.87 4.37
CA ARG A 240 -6.21 -14.51 3.10
C ARG A 240 -5.29 -13.77 2.16
N ARG A 241 -4.35 -13.00 2.70
CA ARG A 241 -3.48 -12.15 1.90
C ARG A 241 -2.05 -12.29 2.38
N PHE A 242 -1.16 -12.64 1.48
CA PHE A 242 0.25 -12.84 1.76
C PHE A 242 1.09 -12.04 0.78
N SER A 243 1.99 -11.20 1.30
CA SER A 243 3.00 -10.51 0.50
C SER A 243 4.41 -10.84 0.96
N PHE A 244 5.32 -11.02 0.00
CA PHE A 244 6.70 -11.44 0.23
C PHE A 244 7.69 -10.69 -0.67
N SER A 245 8.78 -10.19 -0.09
CA SER A 245 9.94 -9.67 -0.81
C SER A 245 11.19 -10.30 -0.22
N PRO A 246 12.06 -10.93 -1.01
CA PRO A 246 13.31 -11.48 -0.50
C PRO A 246 14.30 -10.36 -0.10
N HIS A 247 15.18 -10.65 0.86
CA HIS A 247 16.32 -9.79 1.18
C HIS A 247 17.49 -10.06 0.24
N ARG A 248 18.16 -8.98 -0.18
CA ARG A 248 19.41 -9.03 -0.96
C ARG A 248 20.57 -8.55 -0.10
N ASP A 249 21.63 -9.33 -0.07
CA ASP A 249 22.87 -8.95 0.62
C ASP A 249 23.63 -7.84 -0.14
N LYS A 250 24.80 -7.47 0.38
CA LYS A 250 25.65 -6.42 -0.20
C LYS A 250 26.20 -6.80 -1.59
N GLN A 251 26.22 -8.09 -1.91
CA GLN A 251 26.66 -8.67 -3.17
C GLN A 251 25.50 -8.83 -4.16
N GLY A 252 24.26 -8.51 -3.74
CA GLY A 252 23.06 -8.64 -4.56
C GLY A 252 22.49 -10.05 -4.60
N ILE A 253 23.01 -10.98 -3.79
CA ILE A 253 22.54 -12.36 -3.71
C ILE A 253 21.27 -12.40 -2.85
N VAL A 254 20.30 -13.17 -3.34
CA VAL A 254 19.05 -13.43 -2.65
C VAL A 254 19.26 -14.48 -1.58
N THR A 255 18.91 -14.12 -0.34
CA THR A 255 19.06 -15.01 0.82
C THR A 255 18.03 -16.14 0.84
N CYS A 256 16.78 -15.85 0.50
CA CYS A 256 15.70 -16.84 0.51
C CYS A 256 15.61 -17.58 -0.83
N GLN A 257 15.93 -18.88 -0.85
CA GLN A 257 15.97 -19.70 -2.07
C GLN A 257 14.65 -20.40 -2.37
N GLU A 258 13.85 -20.73 -1.35
CA GLU A 258 12.60 -21.47 -1.54
C GLU A 258 11.46 -20.86 -0.72
N LEU A 259 10.33 -20.60 -1.38
CA LEU A 259 9.06 -20.21 -0.77
C LEU A 259 8.03 -21.32 -0.94
N LEU A 260 7.55 -21.86 0.17
CA LEU A 260 6.52 -22.89 0.24
C LEU A 260 5.28 -22.32 0.88
N VAL A 261 4.19 -22.26 0.13
CA VAL A 261 2.86 -21.92 0.62
C VAL A 261 2.06 -23.21 0.62
N GLN A 262 1.87 -23.81 1.79
CA GLN A 262 1.23 -25.12 1.93
C GLN A 262 0.04 -25.04 2.90
N ASP A 263 -1.09 -25.64 2.53
CA ASP A 263 -2.28 -25.76 3.37
C ASP A 263 -2.79 -24.39 3.84
N VAL A 264 -2.98 -23.48 2.89
CA VAL A 264 -3.52 -22.13 3.10
C VAL A 264 -4.89 -21.99 2.42
N PRO A 265 -5.94 -22.66 2.94
CA PRO A 265 -7.21 -22.87 2.24
C PRO A 265 -8.01 -21.58 1.98
N ARG A 266 -7.68 -20.50 2.70
CA ARG A 266 -8.35 -19.19 2.60
C ARG A 266 -7.53 -18.16 1.82
N LEU A 267 -6.38 -18.52 1.26
CA LEU A 267 -5.54 -17.58 0.53
C LEU A 267 -6.26 -17.07 -0.71
N GLU A 268 -6.54 -15.77 -0.75
CA GLU A 268 -7.16 -15.05 -1.86
C GLU A 268 -6.09 -14.33 -2.70
N ARG A 269 -5.00 -13.87 -2.06
CA ARG A 269 -4.00 -13.00 -2.70
C ARG A 269 -2.58 -13.36 -2.30
N LEU A 270 -1.74 -13.61 -3.29
CA LEU A 270 -0.30 -13.79 -3.13
C LEU A 270 0.46 -12.72 -3.93
N ILE A 271 1.26 -11.92 -3.24
CA ILE A 271 1.98 -10.79 -3.83
C ILE A 271 3.47 -10.87 -3.52
N LEU A 272 4.26 -11.15 -4.52
CA LEU A 272 5.71 -11.14 -4.52
C LEU A 272 6.19 -9.76 -4.94
N HIS A 273 7.22 -9.23 -4.29
CA HIS A 273 7.82 -7.94 -4.62
C HIS A 273 9.29 -8.12 -5.05
N ASP A 274 9.79 -7.18 -5.86
CA ASP A 274 11.20 -7.02 -6.22
C ASP A 274 11.85 -8.29 -6.81
N SER A 275 11.22 -8.78 -7.86
CA SER A 275 11.34 -10.17 -8.32
C SER A 275 12.47 -10.42 -9.33
N HIS A 276 13.23 -9.40 -9.72
CA HIS A 276 14.34 -9.53 -10.69
C HIS A 276 15.31 -10.67 -10.36
N ILE A 277 15.44 -10.99 -9.08
CA ILE A 277 16.12 -12.16 -8.57
C ILE A 277 15.22 -12.60 -7.40
N GLY A 278 14.20 -13.39 -7.68
CA GLY A 278 13.26 -13.90 -6.66
C GLY A 278 13.85 -15.10 -5.91
N PRO A 279 13.12 -15.72 -4.98
CA PRO A 279 13.48 -17.07 -4.55
C PRO A 279 13.52 -17.99 -5.78
N ALA A 280 14.53 -18.85 -5.85
CA ALA A 280 14.74 -19.75 -6.98
C ALA A 280 13.50 -20.63 -7.23
N THR A 281 12.82 -21.07 -6.18
CA THR A 281 11.64 -21.93 -6.27
C THR A 281 10.47 -21.39 -5.46
N ILE A 282 9.28 -21.38 -6.07
CA ILE A 282 8.02 -21.07 -5.39
C ILE A 282 7.07 -22.24 -5.57
N ARG A 283 6.58 -22.78 -4.46
CA ARG A 283 5.59 -23.86 -4.45
C ARG A 283 4.34 -23.43 -3.72
N ILE A 284 3.19 -23.68 -4.34
CA ILE A 284 1.88 -23.32 -3.80
C ILE A 284 1.02 -24.57 -3.80
N THR A 285 0.70 -25.10 -2.62
CA THR A 285 -0.15 -26.27 -2.42
C THR A 285 -1.28 -25.93 -1.46
N GLY A 286 -2.49 -26.41 -1.74
CA GLY A 286 -3.63 -26.21 -0.85
C GLY A 286 -4.13 -24.76 -0.74
N ALA A 287 -4.10 -23.99 -1.83
CA ALA A 287 -4.62 -22.61 -1.90
C ALA A 287 -5.79 -22.46 -2.92
N PRO A 288 -6.95 -23.13 -2.69
CA PRO A 288 -8.04 -23.26 -3.65
C PRO A 288 -8.88 -21.99 -3.85
N LYS A 289 -8.62 -20.91 -3.09
CA LYS A 289 -9.32 -19.62 -3.19
C LYS A 289 -8.46 -18.51 -3.81
N LEU A 290 -7.27 -18.85 -4.34
CA LEU A 290 -6.34 -17.87 -4.87
C LEU A 290 -6.92 -17.20 -6.12
N GLU A 291 -7.19 -15.90 -6.04
CA GLU A 291 -7.74 -15.09 -7.14
C GLU A 291 -6.71 -14.10 -7.72
N LEU A 292 -5.73 -13.67 -6.91
CA LEU A 292 -4.69 -12.74 -7.31
C LEU A 292 -3.31 -13.35 -7.09
N LEU A 293 -2.51 -13.35 -8.15
CA LEU A 293 -1.10 -13.73 -8.13
C LEU A 293 -0.25 -12.62 -8.76
N GLY A 294 0.67 -12.05 -8.01
CA GLY A 294 1.71 -11.14 -8.52
C GLY A 294 2.95 -11.26 -7.65
N LEU A 295 4.10 -10.64 -7.91
CA LEU A 295 4.77 -10.30 -9.17
C LEU A 295 5.59 -11.55 -9.61
N LEU A 296 5.22 -12.21 -10.69
CA LEU A 296 6.01 -13.34 -11.23
C LEU A 296 7.16 -12.83 -12.09
N SER A 297 8.38 -13.36 -11.89
CA SER A 297 9.59 -12.97 -12.59
C SER A 297 10.27 -14.11 -13.32
N HIS A 298 11.14 -13.75 -14.26
CA HIS A 298 12.19 -14.61 -14.80
C HIS A 298 13.15 -15.19 -13.73
N GLY A 299 13.34 -14.51 -12.60
CA GLY A 299 14.17 -15.00 -11.48
C GLY A 299 13.55 -16.16 -10.71
N ILE A 300 12.28 -16.49 -10.95
CA ILE A 300 11.60 -17.65 -10.37
C ILE A 300 11.80 -18.82 -11.33
N SER A 301 12.77 -19.69 -11.02
CA SER A 301 13.16 -20.78 -11.92
C SER A 301 12.07 -21.86 -12.05
N THR A 302 11.27 -22.08 -11.01
CA THR A 302 10.15 -23.02 -11.06
C THR A 302 8.99 -22.54 -10.18
N LEU A 303 7.82 -22.32 -10.81
CA LEU A 303 6.54 -22.29 -10.12
C LEU A 303 6.01 -23.72 -10.11
N LYS A 304 6.10 -24.41 -8.97
CA LYS A 304 5.64 -25.80 -8.81
C LYS A 304 4.49 -25.86 -7.82
N PRO A 305 3.24 -25.71 -8.25
CA PRO A 305 2.13 -26.02 -7.36
C PRO A 305 2.03 -27.54 -7.23
N GLY A 306 2.38 -28.11 -6.07
CA GLY A 306 2.35 -29.56 -5.88
C GLY A 306 3.62 -30.28 -6.34
N THR A 307 3.80 -31.48 -5.80
CA THR A 307 4.98 -32.33 -5.94
C THR A 307 5.07 -32.93 -7.33
N THR A 308 5.69 -32.25 -8.29
CA THR A 308 6.49 -32.86 -9.38
C THR A 308 7.09 -31.81 -10.31
N VAL A 309 8.25 -32.17 -10.88
CA VAL A 309 8.93 -31.46 -11.96
C VAL A 309 8.08 -31.59 -13.23
N LEU A 310 7.89 -30.49 -13.96
CA LEU A 310 7.23 -30.48 -15.28
C LEU A 310 7.95 -31.39 -16.27
N GLN A 311 7.57 -32.68 -16.26
CA GLN A 311 7.68 -33.61 -17.36
C GLN A 311 6.46 -34.54 -17.29
N LYS A 312 5.52 -34.34 -18.23
CA LYS A 312 4.46 -35.27 -18.63
C LYS A 312 3.63 -35.92 -17.51
N THR A 313 2.86 -35.13 -16.74
CA THR A 313 1.50 -35.48 -16.29
C THR A 313 0.93 -34.27 -15.54
N ILE A 314 -0.20 -33.73 -15.99
CA ILE A 314 -0.82 -32.55 -15.36
C ILE A 314 -1.56 -33.03 -14.11
N ASP A 315 -1.04 -32.67 -12.94
CA ASP A 315 -1.65 -32.93 -11.63
C ASP A 315 -2.96 -32.13 -11.47
N VAL A 316 -4.04 -32.78 -11.03
CA VAL A 316 -5.43 -32.26 -11.00
C VAL A 316 -5.60 -31.06 -10.05
N SER A 317 -4.68 -30.91 -9.08
CA SER A 317 -4.62 -29.73 -8.21
C SER A 317 -4.10 -28.48 -8.92
N LEU A 318 -3.30 -28.62 -9.99
CA LEU A 318 -2.70 -27.50 -10.75
C LEU A 318 -3.78 -26.72 -11.51
N THR A 319 -4.61 -27.44 -12.26
CA THR A 319 -5.68 -26.86 -13.08
C THR A 319 -6.65 -26.05 -12.21
N THR A 320 -7.02 -26.56 -11.04
CA THR A 320 -8.00 -25.92 -10.16
C THR A 320 -7.58 -24.54 -9.63
N ILE A 321 -6.30 -24.35 -9.28
CA ILE A 321 -5.79 -23.04 -8.83
C ILE A 321 -5.67 -22.08 -10.03
N MET A 322 -5.15 -22.58 -11.14
CA MET A 322 -4.88 -21.78 -12.34
C MET A 322 -6.16 -21.27 -13.01
N HIS A 323 -7.27 -22.01 -12.92
CA HIS A 323 -8.58 -21.57 -13.41
C HIS A 323 -9.29 -20.54 -12.52
N LYS A 324 -8.80 -20.24 -11.30
CA LYS A 324 -9.43 -19.25 -10.40
C LYS A 324 -8.74 -17.90 -10.35
N VAL A 325 -7.48 -17.83 -10.78
CA VAL A 325 -6.73 -16.57 -10.80
C VAL A 325 -7.34 -15.64 -11.83
N LYS A 326 -7.87 -14.51 -11.36
CA LYS A 326 -8.48 -13.45 -12.18
C LYS A 326 -7.53 -12.28 -12.41
N ILE A 327 -6.56 -12.08 -11.52
CA ILE A 327 -5.60 -10.97 -11.59
C ILE A 327 -4.18 -11.54 -11.56
N LEU A 328 -3.41 -11.22 -12.59
CA LEU A 328 -2.02 -11.63 -12.73
C LEU A 328 -1.12 -10.41 -12.90
N VAL A 329 -0.04 -10.36 -12.11
CA VAL A 329 1.02 -9.36 -12.26
C VAL A 329 2.34 -10.04 -12.62
N VAL A 330 2.95 -9.61 -13.72
CA VAL A 330 4.18 -10.18 -14.27
C VAL A 330 5.25 -9.11 -14.42
N ASP A 331 6.48 -9.49 -14.12
CA ASP A 331 7.70 -8.71 -14.29
C ASP A 331 8.64 -9.46 -15.24
N SER A 332 8.71 -8.98 -16.48
CA SER A 332 9.36 -9.68 -17.59
C SER A 332 10.64 -8.98 -18.02
N ILE A 333 11.72 -9.75 -18.23
CA ILE A 333 12.85 -9.27 -19.04
C ILE A 333 12.38 -9.17 -20.48
N GLY A 334 12.60 -8.00 -21.07
CA GLY A 334 12.19 -7.66 -22.41
C GLY A 334 10.66 -7.70 -22.58
N PRO A 335 10.20 -7.34 -23.78
CA PRO A 335 8.89 -7.80 -24.22
C PRO A 335 9.08 -9.28 -24.59
N ASN A 336 8.67 -10.22 -23.73
CA ASN A 336 8.75 -11.66 -23.99
C ASN A 336 7.34 -12.21 -24.19
N LEU A 337 6.88 -12.18 -25.44
CA LEU A 337 5.51 -12.58 -25.75
C LEU A 337 5.27 -14.07 -25.49
N ASP A 338 6.26 -14.92 -25.75
CA ASP A 338 6.13 -16.38 -25.60
C ASP A 338 5.89 -16.78 -24.15
N ALA A 339 6.65 -16.20 -23.22
CA ALA A 339 6.45 -16.42 -21.79
C ALA A 339 5.06 -15.97 -21.33
N ILE A 340 4.62 -14.79 -21.78
CA ILE A 340 3.30 -14.26 -21.44
C ILE A 340 2.18 -15.11 -22.03
N VAL A 341 2.29 -15.53 -23.29
CA VAL A 341 1.32 -16.44 -23.93
C VAL A 341 1.24 -17.78 -23.17
N GLY A 342 2.38 -18.33 -22.76
CA GLY A 342 2.42 -19.51 -21.89
C GLY A 342 1.62 -19.31 -20.61
N LEU A 343 1.80 -18.17 -19.93
CA LEU A 343 1.03 -17.82 -18.73
C LEU A 343 -0.46 -17.62 -19.04
N LEU A 344 -0.82 -16.97 -20.14
CA LEU A 344 -2.23 -16.76 -20.52
C LEU A 344 -2.96 -18.08 -20.79
N LYS A 345 -2.28 -19.06 -21.40
CA LYS A 345 -2.83 -20.42 -21.57
C LYS A 345 -3.01 -21.14 -20.25
N CYS A 346 -2.13 -20.88 -19.30
CA CYS A 346 -2.22 -21.41 -17.94
C CYS A 346 -3.41 -20.82 -17.16
N PHE A 347 -3.64 -19.51 -17.25
CA PHE A 347 -4.68 -18.80 -16.51
C PHE A 347 -5.89 -18.47 -17.39
N THR A 348 -6.76 -19.47 -17.63
CA THR A 348 -7.82 -19.34 -18.64
C THR A 348 -8.97 -18.39 -18.28
N PHE A 349 -9.20 -18.08 -16.99
CA PHE A 349 -10.22 -17.13 -16.53
C PHE A 349 -9.65 -15.75 -16.16
N LEU A 350 -8.45 -15.43 -16.66
CA LEU A 350 -7.78 -14.19 -16.34
C LEU A 350 -8.58 -12.97 -16.81
N GLU A 351 -8.92 -12.06 -15.90
CA GLU A 351 -9.67 -10.84 -16.19
C GLU A 351 -8.77 -9.61 -16.30
N ARG A 352 -7.66 -9.57 -15.54
CA ARG A 352 -6.76 -8.43 -15.48
C ARG A 352 -5.31 -8.87 -15.52
N LEU A 353 -4.56 -8.29 -16.45
CA LEU A 353 -3.13 -8.52 -16.63
C LEU A 353 -2.35 -7.24 -16.41
N TYR A 354 -1.36 -7.30 -15.53
CA TYR A 354 -0.43 -6.21 -15.26
C TYR A 354 0.98 -6.67 -15.63
N VAL A 355 1.63 -6.00 -16.56
CA VAL A 355 2.97 -6.35 -17.04
C VAL A 355 3.93 -5.20 -16.83
N ILE A 356 5.04 -5.46 -16.13
CA ILE A 356 6.23 -4.60 -16.13
C ILE A 356 7.21 -5.22 -17.12
N SER A 357 7.58 -4.48 -18.17
CA SER A 357 8.60 -4.92 -19.12
C SER A 357 9.92 -4.20 -18.86
N HIS A 358 11.04 -4.93 -18.87
CA HIS A 358 12.38 -4.32 -18.77
C HIS A 358 13.12 -4.54 -20.09
N PRO A 359 13.10 -3.57 -21.01
CA PRO A 359 13.61 -3.77 -22.38
C PRO A 359 15.10 -4.13 -22.39
N GLN A 360 15.45 -5.31 -22.89
CA GLN A 360 16.84 -5.71 -23.21
C GLN A 360 17.06 -5.65 -24.73
N GLU A 361 18.31 -5.52 -25.19
CA GLU A 361 18.63 -5.22 -26.59
C GLU A 361 18.40 -6.40 -27.55
N ASP A 362 18.47 -7.65 -27.05
CA ASP A 362 18.59 -8.85 -27.92
C ASP A 362 17.35 -9.77 -27.95
N MET A 363 16.20 -9.34 -27.43
CA MET A 363 15.00 -10.20 -27.34
C MET A 363 14.10 -10.06 -28.58
N ASN A 364 13.88 -11.16 -29.31
CA ASN A 364 13.02 -11.20 -30.48
C ASN A 364 11.60 -11.69 -30.14
N ASN A 365 10.59 -10.82 -30.31
CA ASN A 365 9.17 -11.22 -30.34
C ASN A 365 8.78 -11.72 -31.72
N VAL A 366 9.10 -12.97 -32.03
CA VAL A 366 8.90 -13.55 -33.37
C VAL A 366 7.52 -14.16 -33.53
N ARG A 367 6.83 -14.56 -32.45
CA ARG A 367 5.56 -15.26 -32.58
C ARG A 367 4.42 -14.33 -33.00
N LYS A 368 3.85 -14.63 -34.16
CA LYS A 368 2.51 -14.19 -34.54
C LYS A 368 1.52 -15.11 -33.83
N TYR A 369 0.43 -14.53 -33.34
CA TYR A 369 -0.69 -15.28 -32.78
C TYR A 369 -1.23 -16.23 -33.86
N ASP A 370 -1.31 -17.52 -33.53
CA ASP A 370 -1.91 -18.53 -34.41
C ASP A 370 -3.40 -18.66 -34.06
N PRO A 371 -4.33 -18.27 -34.96
CA PRO A 371 -5.77 -18.41 -34.72
C PRO A 371 -6.22 -19.86 -34.51
N LEU A 372 -5.41 -20.86 -34.88
CA LEU A 372 -5.69 -22.28 -34.68
C LEU A 372 -5.40 -22.76 -33.25
N ASP A 373 -4.81 -21.91 -32.40
CA ASP A 373 -4.44 -22.19 -31.01
C ASP A 373 -4.98 -21.09 -30.08
N PRO A 374 -6.32 -21.04 -29.90
CA PRO A 374 -6.98 -19.93 -29.22
C PRO A 374 -6.60 -19.86 -27.73
N ILE A 375 -6.48 -18.64 -27.21
CA ILE A 375 -6.17 -18.39 -25.81
C ILE A 375 -7.49 -17.97 -25.14
N GLU A 376 -8.10 -18.87 -24.39
CA GLU A 376 -9.44 -18.71 -23.82
C GLU A 376 -9.61 -17.39 -23.04
N CYS A 377 -8.65 -17.05 -22.17
CA CYS A 377 -8.74 -15.79 -21.41
C CYS A 377 -8.72 -14.56 -22.31
N LEU A 378 -7.93 -14.57 -23.38
CA LEU A 378 -7.80 -13.45 -24.32
C LEU A 378 -9.10 -13.24 -25.10
N GLU A 379 -9.83 -14.32 -25.38
CA GLU A 379 -11.09 -14.27 -26.12
C GLU A 379 -12.30 -13.95 -25.25
N LEU A 380 -12.38 -14.48 -24.03
CA LEU A 380 -13.61 -14.51 -23.24
C LEU A 380 -13.55 -13.74 -21.93
N HIS A 381 -12.37 -13.52 -21.34
CA HIS A 381 -12.27 -13.07 -19.94
C HIS A 381 -11.44 -11.79 -19.72
N LEU A 382 -10.42 -11.53 -20.54
CA LEU A 382 -9.43 -10.49 -20.32
C LEU A 382 -10.01 -9.09 -20.59
N LYS A 383 -10.38 -8.40 -19.51
CA LYS A 383 -11.05 -7.08 -19.54
C LYS A 383 -10.06 -5.92 -19.40
N LYS A 384 -8.95 -6.08 -18.69
CA LYS A 384 -7.98 -5.01 -18.43
C LYS A 384 -6.54 -5.46 -18.65
N VAL A 385 -5.76 -4.65 -19.36
CA VAL A 385 -4.31 -4.86 -19.54
C VAL A 385 -3.58 -3.58 -19.17
N VAL A 386 -2.58 -3.67 -18.29
CA VAL A 386 -1.71 -2.53 -17.95
C VAL A 386 -0.28 -2.89 -18.28
N LEU A 387 0.32 -2.16 -19.22
CA LEU A 387 1.71 -2.31 -19.62
C LEU A 387 2.53 -1.14 -19.08
N LYS A 388 3.51 -1.43 -18.23
CA LYS A 388 4.49 -0.44 -17.76
C LYS A 388 5.79 -0.53 -18.53
N ASN A 389 6.53 0.57 -18.48
CA ASN A 389 7.86 0.73 -19.08
C ASN A 389 7.87 0.65 -20.62
N TYR A 390 6.83 1.13 -21.27
CA TYR A 390 6.77 1.20 -22.73
C TYR A 390 7.65 2.34 -23.25
N ASP A 391 8.65 2.03 -24.08
CA ASP A 391 9.53 3.04 -24.71
C ASP A 391 9.03 3.51 -26.09
N GLY A 392 8.20 2.71 -26.77
CA GLY A 392 7.66 2.97 -28.12
C GLY A 392 8.70 3.17 -29.22
N ASN A 393 9.97 2.87 -28.97
CA ASN A 393 11.06 3.04 -29.93
C ASN A 393 11.38 1.71 -30.61
N ARG A 394 11.43 0.62 -29.82
CA ARG A 394 11.79 -0.71 -30.30
C ARG A 394 10.58 -1.41 -30.92
N THR A 395 10.74 -1.99 -32.11
CA THR A 395 9.67 -2.69 -32.84
C THR A 395 9.10 -3.85 -32.01
N GLN A 396 9.92 -4.54 -31.23
CA GLN A 396 9.53 -5.67 -30.40
C GLN A 396 8.60 -5.27 -29.25
N VAL A 397 8.84 -4.12 -28.62
CA VAL A 397 7.98 -3.56 -27.55
C VAL A 397 6.62 -3.17 -28.12
N ILE A 398 6.62 -2.66 -29.36
CA ILE A 398 5.40 -2.29 -30.08
C ILE A 398 4.60 -3.53 -30.46
N HIS A 399 5.25 -4.55 -31.01
CA HIS A 399 4.60 -5.83 -31.35
C HIS A 399 3.99 -6.50 -30.12
N PHE A 400 4.67 -6.43 -28.98
CA PHE A 400 4.15 -6.95 -27.71
C PHE A 400 2.88 -6.24 -27.26
N ALA A 401 2.83 -4.90 -27.33
CA ALA A 401 1.61 -4.16 -27.03
C ALA A 401 0.51 -4.42 -28.09
N GLN A 402 0.88 -4.41 -29.39
CA GLN A 402 -0.03 -4.71 -30.50
C GLN A 402 -0.73 -6.05 -30.34
N PHE A 403 -0.04 -7.08 -29.83
CA PHE A 403 -0.63 -8.39 -29.61
C PHE A 403 -1.95 -8.30 -28.81
N PHE A 404 -1.98 -7.55 -27.72
CA PHE A 404 -3.20 -7.40 -26.92
C PHE A 404 -4.26 -6.58 -27.66
N VAL A 405 -3.86 -5.52 -28.36
CA VAL A 405 -4.77 -4.68 -29.14
C VAL A 405 -5.50 -5.50 -30.20
N LEU A 406 -4.77 -6.36 -30.90
CA LEU A 406 -5.26 -7.08 -32.08
C LEU A 406 -5.94 -8.41 -31.77
N ASN A 407 -5.75 -8.97 -30.57
CA ASN A 407 -6.25 -10.32 -30.26
C ASN A 407 -7.19 -10.38 -29.04
N ALA A 408 -7.18 -9.39 -28.14
CA ALA A 408 -8.07 -9.41 -26.97
C ALA A 408 -9.51 -8.99 -27.34
N LYS A 409 -10.41 -9.97 -27.45
CA LYS A 409 -11.77 -9.78 -28.00
C LYS A 409 -12.76 -9.10 -27.05
N VAL A 410 -12.57 -9.26 -25.73
CA VAL A 410 -13.44 -8.69 -24.68
C VAL A 410 -12.78 -7.58 -23.84
N LEU A 411 -11.64 -7.07 -24.32
CA LEU A 411 -10.87 -6.04 -23.65
C LEU A 411 -11.70 -4.76 -23.48
N LYS A 412 -11.72 -4.18 -22.29
CA LYS A 412 -12.42 -2.92 -21.99
C LYS A 412 -11.45 -1.77 -21.81
N GLU A 413 -10.32 -2.02 -21.16
CA GLU A 413 -9.34 -1.00 -20.82
C GLU A 413 -7.92 -1.52 -21.08
N MET A 414 -7.10 -0.73 -21.76
CA MET A 414 -5.67 -0.97 -21.91
C MET A 414 -4.90 0.30 -21.58
N GLU A 415 -4.10 0.24 -20.52
CA GLU A 415 -3.21 1.33 -20.12
C GLU A 415 -1.77 1.00 -20.52
N ILE A 416 -1.11 1.94 -21.19
CA ILE A 416 0.29 1.83 -21.58
C ILE A 416 1.05 2.99 -20.92
N GLY A 417 1.80 2.66 -19.87
CA GLY A 417 2.69 3.56 -19.15
C GLY A 417 4.00 3.79 -19.91
N VAL A 418 4.18 5.01 -20.40
CA VAL A 418 5.32 5.44 -21.22
C VAL A 418 6.42 6.03 -20.34
N VAL A 419 7.65 5.53 -20.49
CA VAL A 419 8.82 5.95 -19.66
C VAL A 419 9.27 7.36 -20.01
N ASN A 420 9.28 7.68 -21.30
CA ASN A 420 9.81 8.93 -21.82
C ASN A 420 8.71 10.00 -21.91
N ARG A 421 9.10 11.26 -21.75
CA ARG A 421 8.18 12.39 -21.92
C ARG A 421 7.64 12.37 -23.36
N CYS A 422 6.33 12.17 -23.49
CA CYS A 422 5.66 12.04 -24.78
C CYS A 422 4.82 13.28 -25.07
N ASN A 423 4.87 13.76 -26.32
CA ASN A 423 4.02 14.85 -26.81
C ASN A 423 2.85 14.27 -27.63
N SER A 424 1.86 15.12 -27.93
CA SER A 424 0.65 14.72 -28.67
C SER A 424 0.95 14.11 -30.05
N LYS A 425 1.97 14.61 -30.75
CA LYS A 425 2.41 14.08 -32.06
C LYS A 425 2.95 12.66 -31.94
N TRP A 426 3.82 12.41 -30.95
CA TRP A 426 4.36 11.08 -30.68
C TRP A 426 3.25 10.11 -30.28
N MET A 427 2.32 10.52 -29.39
CA MET A 427 1.20 9.67 -28.99
C MET A 427 0.32 9.28 -30.19
N ARG A 428 0.02 10.22 -31.10
CA ARG A 428 -0.74 9.92 -32.32
C ARG A 428 0.00 8.96 -33.23
N PHE A 429 1.31 9.12 -33.38
CA PHE A 429 2.16 8.21 -34.15
C PHE A 429 2.16 6.81 -33.55
N GLN A 430 2.30 6.68 -32.22
CA GLN A 430 2.25 5.40 -31.54
C GLN A 430 0.89 4.72 -31.66
N ARG A 431 -0.22 5.45 -31.54
CA ARG A 431 -1.56 4.89 -31.76
C ARG A 431 -1.75 4.29 -33.15
N LYS A 432 -1.15 4.91 -34.18
CA LYS A 432 -1.10 4.33 -35.54
C LYS A 432 -0.27 3.07 -35.58
N ARG A 433 0.94 3.08 -35.01
CA ARG A 433 1.81 1.90 -34.94
C ARG A 433 1.13 0.76 -34.20
N LEU A 434 0.51 1.01 -33.06
CA LEU A 434 -0.22 0.02 -32.27
C LEU A 434 -1.49 -0.51 -32.95
N GLN A 435 -1.89 0.04 -34.10
CA GLN A 435 -3.09 -0.34 -34.83
C GLN A 435 -4.37 -0.27 -33.97
N VAL A 436 -4.50 0.76 -33.14
CA VAL A 436 -5.65 0.96 -32.24
C VAL A 436 -7.00 1.00 -32.99
N GLN A 437 -6.99 1.36 -34.27
CA GLN A 437 -8.18 1.35 -35.12
C GLN A 437 -8.61 -0.07 -35.54
N ASN A 438 -7.67 -1.02 -35.58
CA ASN A 438 -7.89 -2.43 -35.93
C ASN A 438 -8.07 -3.32 -34.70
N ARG A 439 -8.40 -2.72 -33.55
CA ARG A 439 -8.55 -3.44 -32.27
C ARG A 439 -9.62 -4.55 -32.36
N ALA A 440 -9.35 -5.68 -31.73
CA ALA A 440 -10.29 -6.82 -31.70
C ALA A 440 -11.56 -6.49 -30.93
N SER A 441 -11.43 -5.88 -29.74
CA SER A 441 -12.56 -5.36 -28.97
C SER A 441 -12.93 -3.95 -29.43
N ARG A 442 -14.15 -3.80 -29.94
CA ARG A 442 -14.66 -2.50 -30.45
C ARG A 442 -14.77 -1.45 -29.33
N ASP A 443 -15.10 -1.88 -28.12
CA ASP A 443 -15.34 -1.00 -26.96
C ASP A 443 -14.08 -0.74 -26.13
N ALA A 444 -12.94 -1.35 -26.49
CA ALA A 444 -11.70 -1.17 -25.73
C ALA A 444 -11.21 0.29 -25.76
N GLN A 445 -11.02 0.86 -24.57
CA GLN A 445 -10.35 2.13 -24.36
C GLN A 445 -8.85 1.88 -24.21
N ILE A 446 -8.06 2.39 -25.16
CA ILE A 446 -6.60 2.24 -25.16
C ILE A 446 -5.97 3.60 -24.87
N GLU A 447 -5.28 3.71 -23.73
CA GLU A 447 -4.70 4.95 -23.23
C GLU A 447 -3.18 4.83 -23.09
N LEU A 448 -2.46 5.84 -23.59
CA LEU A 448 -1.04 5.99 -23.36
C LEU A 448 -0.86 7.11 -22.34
N LYS A 449 -0.26 6.80 -21.20
CA LYS A 449 -0.01 7.76 -20.12
C LYS A 449 1.47 7.90 -19.90
N TRP A 450 1.94 9.12 -19.63
CA TRP A 450 3.29 9.30 -19.15
C TRP A 450 3.39 8.75 -17.72
N ASP A 451 4.26 7.77 -17.48
CA ASP A 451 4.46 7.15 -16.17
C ASP A 451 5.94 7.16 -15.80
N THR A 452 6.26 7.93 -14.76
CA THR A 452 7.62 8.01 -14.19
C THR A 452 7.92 6.85 -13.23
N LYS A 453 6.93 6.03 -12.86
CA LYS A 453 7.08 4.93 -11.91
C LYS A 453 7.41 3.63 -12.65
N LYS A 454 8.65 3.17 -12.53
CA LYS A 454 9.14 1.92 -13.14
C LYS A 454 8.54 0.62 -12.56
N SER A 455 7.70 0.72 -11.53
CA SER A 455 7.02 -0.40 -10.88
C SER A 455 5.56 -0.08 -10.55
N PHE A 456 4.75 -1.12 -10.32
CA PHE A 456 3.41 -0.94 -9.76
C PHE A 456 3.52 -0.49 -8.29
N LYS A 457 2.77 0.56 -7.91
CA LYS A 457 2.63 0.93 -6.50
C LYS A 457 1.62 0.00 -5.87
N TYR A 458 2.03 -0.67 -4.79
CA TYR A 458 1.15 -1.49 -3.97
C TYR A 458 0.63 -0.66 -2.80
N HIS A 459 -0.69 -0.45 -2.73
CA HIS A 459 -1.35 0.26 -1.62
C HIS A 459 -1.86 -0.72 -0.56
N GLY A 460 -0.97 -1.52 0.00
CA GLY A 460 -1.32 -2.47 1.05
C GLY A 460 -2.43 -3.43 0.63
N PHE A 461 -3.06 -4.06 1.62
CA PHE A 461 -4.11 -5.05 1.42
C PHE A 461 -5.50 -4.41 1.24
N SER A 462 -5.63 -3.43 0.33
CA SER A 462 -6.95 -2.84 -0.03
C SER A 462 -7.93 -3.93 -0.46
N GLU A 463 -9.23 -3.81 -0.14
CA GLU A 463 -10.24 -4.80 -0.54
C GLU A 463 -10.50 -4.80 -2.05
N ALA A 464 -10.21 -3.71 -2.76
CA ALA A 464 -10.29 -3.64 -4.22
C ALA A 464 -9.04 -4.24 -4.89
N ASP A 465 -8.86 -3.97 -6.19
CA ASP A 465 -7.64 -4.29 -6.93
C ASP A 465 -6.47 -3.43 -6.39
N PRO A 466 -5.45 -4.05 -5.77
CA PRO A 466 -4.38 -3.30 -5.14
C PRO A 466 -3.45 -2.59 -6.13
N PHE A 467 -3.64 -2.81 -7.44
CA PHE A 467 -2.87 -2.23 -8.52
C PHE A 467 -3.66 -1.23 -9.38
N ASP A 468 -4.97 -1.07 -9.14
CA ASP A 468 -5.80 -0.13 -9.89
C ASP A 468 -5.74 1.28 -9.28
N MET A 469 -5.00 2.18 -9.94
CA MET A 469 -4.83 3.58 -9.52
C MET A 469 -6.04 4.47 -9.84
N SER A 470 -7.09 3.96 -10.49
CA SER A 470 -8.33 4.73 -10.76
C SER A 470 -9.18 4.98 -9.50
N SER A 471 -8.89 4.27 -8.41
CA SER A 471 -9.64 4.32 -7.14
C SER A 471 -8.98 5.17 -6.04
N CYS A 472 -7.90 5.89 -6.35
CA CYS A 472 -7.16 6.75 -5.41
C CYS A 472 -7.35 8.24 -5.66
#